data_AF-A0A5Q4BTD1-F1
#
_entry.id   AF-A0A5Q4BTD1-F1
#
_cell.length_a   1.000
_cell.length_b   1.000
_cell.length_c   1.000
_cell.angle_alpha   90.00
_cell.angle_beta   90.00
_cell.angle_gamma   90.00
#
_symmetry.space_group_name_H-M   'P 1'
#
loop_
_entity.id
_entity.type
_entity.pdbx_description
1 polymer ?
#
loop_
_entity_poly.entity_id
_entity_poly.type
_entity_poly.pdbx_seq_one_letter_code
_entity_poly.pdbx_strand_id
1 'polypeptide(L)'
;MALVPSTASSRWNAELRLAQAVSQFEADLTSDQKAAFNKQRLYRRTNPPDSSDVMRLTAEIDRQAAQKGRGARCFGPRLTNVLQAVKQFASIGDVLVGGSQNIVACGVWTAVRMSLLLMANFSSHLETVSLLFMAVGRSAPRYQTLALIYPHSKNLASHLSEYFILIVQLCHSLLKFTQKSFLGQLAASLSDPEMKTFQTELEIWASNIREEVNLLLNQKVDDESSKNSRFRALSTKFAETQAQRQKLKLRLRVLNACSADDHESTWKQTRKIGSTSLFHRHEEYDSWKASPRSSTLIWAAKLGSGKSVLMANIVDDLNLATENPKITVAYFFCRHDLPQSLEARNIIGSLARQVLDKHQTPSAHGETLQEGDLPAVMTIVEMVELLSRCDFKGTRPMFLLDGLDECTQRERSLVCSTLGRLQNEFSLLVCISVRLDAGNSLDKDIRQLVNRSTITMPRQHLEMVDFINATLESCLTSERLNIGDPAIIVDIRKTLLEEADGMFLWVALQIDSLCLPATFQRILDAASPQTRPLQTKILRLISISRRPLTIEELKEALSVDPGNPKWNPENVINNMRSAMASCGSLLVVDEEELTVRLVHHSQTLR
;
A
#
# COMPACT_ATOMS: atom_id res chain seq x y z
N MET A 1 -2.37 7.90 -35.39
CA MET A 1 -1.32 8.89 -35.71
C MET A 1 -0.46 9.06 -34.49
N ALA A 2 0.75 8.48 -34.52
CA ALA A 2 1.73 8.68 -33.47
C ALA A 2 2.13 10.16 -33.44
N LEU A 3 2.09 10.79 -32.26
CA LEU A 3 2.70 12.09 -32.04
C LEU A 3 4.22 11.90 -32.05
N VAL A 4 4.80 11.86 -33.24
CA VAL A 4 6.24 12.09 -33.42
C VAL A 4 6.46 13.58 -33.21
N PRO A 5 7.21 14.02 -32.17
CA PRO A 5 7.54 15.42 -32.03
C PRO A 5 8.47 15.82 -33.18
N SER A 6 8.16 16.95 -33.81
CA SER A 6 8.99 17.56 -34.82
C SER A 6 10.44 17.74 -34.33
N THR A 7 11.37 17.57 -35.27
CA THR A 7 12.83 17.56 -35.12
C THR A 7 13.45 18.89 -34.67
N ALA A 8 12.65 19.82 -34.13
CA ALA A 8 13.09 21.08 -33.52
C ALA A 8 13.07 21.04 -31.96
N SER A 9 12.54 19.98 -31.34
CA SER A 9 12.37 19.84 -29.88
C SER A 9 13.58 19.24 -29.14
N SER A 10 14.60 18.77 -29.86
CA SER A 10 15.76 18.04 -29.32
C SER A 10 16.80 18.88 -28.55
N ARG A 11 16.53 20.16 -28.29
CA ARG A 11 17.48 21.09 -27.66
C ARG A 11 17.22 21.41 -26.18
N TRP A 12 16.17 20.86 -25.57
CA TRP A 12 15.85 21.11 -24.16
C TRP A 12 16.27 19.93 -23.28
N ASN A 13 17.08 20.20 -22.24
CA ASN A 13 17.33 19.27 -21.13
C ASN A 13 15.97 18.82 -20.57
N ALA A 14 15.74 17.51 -20.41
CA ALA A 14 14.47 16.94 -19.95
C ALA A 14 13.97 17.56 -18.63
N GLU A 15 14.90 17.94 -17.76
CA GLU A 15 14.61 18.64 -16.49
C GLU A 15 13.95 20.01 -16.71
N LEU A 16 14.34 20.75 -17.75
CA LEU A 16 13.71 22.03 -18.12
C LEU A 16 12.29 21.82 -18.62
N ARG A 17 12.06 20.74 -19.40
CA ARG A 17 10.70 20.38 -19.85
C ARG A 17 9.82 19.97 -18.68
N LEU A 18 10.36 19.29 -17.68
CA LEU A 18 9.62 19.00 -16.44
C LEU A 18 9.24 20.29 -15.69
N ALA A 19 10.18 21.23 -15.55
CA ALA A 19 9.89 22.54 -14.95
C ALA A 19 8.80 23.31 -15.73
N GLN A 20 8.85 23.24 -17.07
CA GLN A 20 7.84 23.82 -17.94
C GLN A 20 6.47 23.16 -17.76
N ALA A 21 6.40 21.83 -17.69
CA ALA A 21 5.14 21.10 -17.46
C ALA A 21 4.49 21.48 -16.12
N VAL A 22 5.29 21.58 -15.04
CA VAL A 22 4.80 22.05 -13.73
C VAL A 22 4.31 23.49 -13.81
N SER A 23 5.01 24.35 -14.56
CA SER A 23 4.60 25.76 -14.73
C SER A 23 3.31 25.90 -15.54
N GLN A 24 3.11 25.06 -16.56
CA GLN A 24 1.87 25.00 -17.34
C GLN A 24 0.69 24.52 -16.49
N PHE A 25 0.90 23.51 -15.65
CA PHE A 25 -0.10 23.09 -14.67
C PHE A 25 -0.48 24.25 -13.73
N GLU A 26 0.52 24.95 -13.18
CA GLU A 26 0.31 26.09 -12.28
C GLU A 26 -0.42 27.27 -12.96
N ALA A 27 -0.20 27.48 -14.24
CA ALA A 27 -0.81 28.57 -15.01
C ALA A 27 -2.33 28.41 -15.16
N ASP A 28 -2.82 27.17 -15.24
CA ASP A 28 -4.24 26.85 -15.43
C ASP A 28 -5.01 26.73 -14.10
N LEU A 29 -4.36 26.92 -12.94
CA LEU A 29 -5.02 26.93 -11.63
C LEU A 29 -5.83 28.22 -11.41
N THR A 30 -6.95 28.12 -10.69
CA THR A 30 -7.65 29.33 -10.19
C THR A 30 -6.76 30.09 -9.20
N SER A 31 -7.09 31.36 -8.93
CA SER A 31 -6.31 32.19 -7.99
C SER A 31 -6.12 31.54 -6.62
N ASP A 32 -7.18 30.94 -6.06
CA ASP A 32 -7.14 30.26 -4.77
C ASP A 32 -6.33 28.97 -4.81
N GLN A 33 -6.52 28.16 -5.87
CA GLN A 33 -5.75 26.94 -6.09
C GLN A 33 -4.26 27.26 -6.24
N LYS A 34 -3.91 28.31 -6.99
CA LYS A 34 -2.54 28.76 -7.20
C LYS A 34 -1.89 29.26 -5.92
N ALA A 35 -2.63 29.96 -5.06
CA ALA A 35 -2.14 30.36 -3.74
C ALA A 35 -1.85 29.13 -2.85
N ALA A 36 -2.76 28.15 -2.83
CA ALA A 36 -2.58 26.90 -2.08
C ALA A 36 -1.39 26.08 -2.62
N PHE A 37 -1.27 25.97 -3.95
CA PHE A 37 -0.17 25.28 -4.64
C PHE A 37 1.18 25.89 -4.26
N ASN A 38 1.29 27.21 -4.34
CA ASN A 38 2.52 27.92 -4.02
C ASN A 38 2.90 27.80 -2.54
N LYS A 39 1.94 27.93 -1.64
CA LYS A 39 2.16 27.72 -0.20
C LYS A 39 2.68 26.32 0.09
N GLN A 40 2.08 25.30 -0.52
CA GLN A 40 2.49 23.92 -0.32
C GLN A 40 3.86 23.62 -0.93
N ARG A 41 4.12 24.09 -2.16
CA ARG A 41 5.43 23.93 -2.82
C ARG A 41 6.56 24.57 -2.02
N LEU A 42 6.34 25.76 -1.47
CA LEU A 42 7.30 26.46 -0.60
C LEU A 42 7.55 25.70 0.71
N TYR A 43 6.49 25.20 1.36
CA TYR A 43 6.64 24.38 2.57
C TYR A 43 7.41 23.09 2.32
N ARG A 44 7.13 22.41 1.19
CA ARG A 44 7.78 21.13 0.83
C ARG A 44 9.24 21.28 0.44
N ARG A 45 9.65 22.46 -0.02
CA ARG A 45 11.07 22.76 -0.27
C ARG A 45 11.95 22.55 0.96
N THR A 46 11.43 22.81 2.17
CA THR A 46 12.17 22.61 3.43
C THR A 46 11.71 21.36 4.19
N ASN A 47 10.61 20.73 3.76
CA ASN A 47 10.03 19.54 4.37
C ASN A 47 9.57 18.58 3.26
N PRO A 48 10.51 17.89 2.59
CA PRO A 48 10.17 16.98 1.49
C PRO A 48 9.14 15.94 1.96
N PRO A 49 8.29 15.44 1.06
CA PRO A 49 7.28 14.46 1.43
C PRO A 49 7.92 13.21 2.04
N ASP A 50 7.37 12.75 3.16
CA ASP A 50 7.77 11.50 3.82
C ASP A 50 6.73 10.39 3.58
N SER A 51 6.99 9.19 4.09
CA SER A 51 6.08 8.03 3.92
C SER A 51 4.71 8.28 4.59
N SER A 52 4.66 9.09 5.66
CA SER A 52 3.40 9.47 6.32
C SER A 52 2.58 10.44 5.48
N ASP A 53 3.21 11.25 4.63
CA ASP A 53 2.50 12.14 3.70
C ASP A 53 1.77 11.38 2.59
N VAL A 54 2.32 10.24 2.16
CA VAL A 54 1.63 9.31 1.25
C VAL A 54 0.38 8.76 1.94
N MET A 55 0.54 8.17 3.12
CA MET A 55 -0.56 7.58 3.89
C MET A 55 -1.64 8.60 4.26
N ARG A 56 -1.24 9.84 4.59
CA ARG A 56 -2.18 10.92 4.86
C ARG A 56 -2.98 11.30 3.62
N LEU A 57 -2.34 11.41 2.46
CA LEU A 57 -3.03 11.76 1.22
C LEU A 57 -4.02 10.67 0.80
N THR A 58 -3.65 9.39 0.93
CA THR A 58 -4.58 8.28 0.65
C THR A 58 -5.80 8.33 1.58
N ALA A 59 -5.57 8.56 2.88
CA ALA A 59 -6.64 8.68 3.85
C ALA A 59 -7.52 9.93 3.64
N GLU A 60 -6.94 11.06 3.21
CA GLU A 60 -7.71 12.28 2.88
C GLU A 60 -8.64 12.07 1.69
N ILE A 61 -8.16 11.37 0.66
CA ILE A 61 -8.96 11.04 -0.53
C ILE A 61 -10.12 10.13 -0.15
N ASP A 62 -9.86 9.08 0.65
CA ASP A 62 -10.89 8.15 1.09
C ASP A 62 -11.93 8.84 1.98
N ARG A 63 -11.49 9.71 2.91
CA ARG A 63 -12.40 10.49 3.76
C ARG A 63 -13.29 11.43 2.93
N GLN A 64 -12.73 12.11 1.92
CA GLN A 64 -13.51 12.98 1.04
C GLN A 64 -14.50 12.19 0.17
N ALA A 65 -14.08 11.04 -0.37
CA ALA A 65 -14.95 10.17 -1.14
C ALA A 65 -16.10 9.58 -0.30
N ALA A 66 -15.82 9.20 0.96
CA ALA A 66 -16.82 8.67 1.89
C ALA A 66 -17.91 9.70 2.24
N GLN A 67 -17.53 10.96 2.47
CA GLN A 67 -18.47 12.07 2.76
C GLN A 67 -19.48 12.32 1.62
N LYS A 68 -19.19 11.86 0.40
CA LYS A 68 -20.06 11.99 -0.79
C LYS A 68 -20.98 10.79 -1.02
N GLY A 69 -21.17 9.92 -0.02
CA GLY A 69 -22.16 8.84 -0.07
C GLY A 69 -21.67 7.51 -0.65
N ARG A 70 -20.35 7.28 -0.73
CA ARG A 70 -19.76 6.00 -1.20
C ARG A 70 -19.13 5.17 -0.08
N GLY A 71 -19.72 5.19 1.11
CA GLY A 71 -19.13 4.76 2.39
C GLY A 71 -18.46 3.38 2.47
N ALA A 72 -18.54 2.53 1.45
CA ALA A 72 -17.90 1.21 1.42
C ALA A 72 -16.60 1.12 0.58
N ARG A 73 -16.32 2.03 -0.37
CA ARG A 73 -15.17 1.88 -1.31
C ARG A 73 -13.98 2.78 -0.93
N CYS A 74 -12.80 2.19 -0.87
CA CYS A 74 -11.52 2.89 -0.66
C CYS A 74 -10.73 2.98 -1.97
N PHE A 75 -10.34 4.20 -2.35
CA PHE A 75 -9.58 4.51 -3.56
C PHE A 75 -8.12 4.84 -3.25
N GLY A 76 -7.84 5.43 -2.09
CA GLY A 76 -6.51 5.79 -1.61
C GLY A 76 -5.46 4.67 -1.79
N PRO A 77 -5.73 3.42 -1.37
CA PRO A 77 -4.79 2.31 -1.51
C PRO A 77 -4.26 2.10 -2.93
N ARG A 78 -5.09 2.33 -3.95
CA ARG A 78 -4.74 2.18 -5.38
C ARG A 78 -3.74 3.24 -5.86
N LEU A 79 -3.65 4.37 -5.17
CA LEU A 79 -2.79 5.50 -5.52
C LEU A 79 -1.40 5.42 -4.88
N THR A 80 -1.24 4.56 -3.86
CA THR A 80 -0.06 4.48 -2.99
C THR A 80 1.25 4.35 -3.76
N ASN A 81 1.36 3.42 -4.72
CA ASN A 81 2.63 3.17 -5.39
C ASN A 81 3.09 4.36 -6.25
N VAL A 82 2.16 5.05 -6.94
CA VAL A 82 2.50 6.27 -7.69
C VAL A 82 2.93 7.38 -6.73
N LEU A 83 2.20 7.56 -5.63
CA LEU A 83 2.55 8.55 -4.61
C LEU A 83 3.93 8.27 -3.99
N GLN A 84 4.26 7.00 -3.73
CA GLN A 84 5.60 6.59 -3.29
C GLN A 84 6.68 6.95 -4.32
N ALA A 85 6.44 6.71 -5.61
CA ALA A 85 7.40 7.07 -6.67
C ALA A 85 7.62 8.59 -6.73
N VAL A 86 6.55 9.38 -6.64
CA VAL A 86 6.64 10.85 -6.60
C VAL A 86 7.37 11.33 -5.33
N LYS A 87 7.11 10.69 -4.18
CA LYS A 87 7.83 10.96 -2.93
C LYS A 87 9.33 10.69 -3.06
N GLN A 88 9.70 9.55 -3.65
CA GLN A 88 11.10 9.20 -3.86
C GLN A 88 11.78 10.20 -4.80
N PHE A 89 11.11 10.62 -5.88
CA PHE A 89 11.62 11.66 -6.76
C PHE A 89 11.81 13.01 -6.06
N ALA A 90 10.85 13.44 -5.25
CA ALA A 90 10.97 14.64 -4.43
C ALA A 90 12.17 14.56 -3.46
N SER A 91 12.43 13.39 -2.87
CA SER A 91 13.57 13.19 -1.97
C SER A 91 14.94 13.27 -2.67
N ILE A 92 15.03 12.98 -3.97
CA ILE A 92 16.28 13.15 -4.74
C ILE A 92 16.67 14.62 -4.83
N GLY A 93 15.69 15.49 -5.07
CA GLY A 93 15.90 16.94 -5.15
C GLY A 93 16.45 17.53 -3.85
N ASP A 94 16.02 16.99 -2.70
CA ASP A 94 16.46 17.44 -1.37
C ASP A 94 17.91 17.04 -1.06
N VAL A 95 18.30 15.81 -1.37
CA VAL A 95 19.58 15.24 -0.92
C VAL A 95 20.75 15.56 -1.84
N LEU A 96 20.54 15.81 -3.15
CA LEU A 96 21.65 15.69 -4.13
C LEU A 96 21.81 16.79 -5.17
N VAL A 97 20.78 17.60 -5.46
CA VAL A 97 20.83 18.48 -6.65
C VAL A 97 20.57 19.97 -6.37
N GLY A 98 20.28 20.33 -5.12
CA GLY A 98 20.15 21.72 -4.68
C GLY A 98 18.78 22.36 -4.97
N GLY A 99 18.67 23.65 -4.65
CA GLY A 99 17.38 24.32 -4.43
C GLY A 99 16.40 24.38 -5.62
N SER A 100 16.87 24.55 -6.86
CA SER A 100 15.96 24.71 -8.03
C SER A 100 15.33 23.39 -8.46
N GLN A 101 16.08 22.28 -8.49
CA GLN A 101 15.54 20.96 -8.81
C GLN A 101 14.62 20.43 -7.69
N ASN A 102 14.93 20.73 -6.43
CA ASN A 102 14.04 20.43 -5.31
C ASN A 102 12.67 21.14 -5.47
N ILE A 103 12.65 22.40 -5.93
CA ILE A 103 11.40 23.13 -6.19
C ILE A 103 10.56 22.44 -7.29
N VAL A 104 11.20 21.98 -8.37
CA VAL A 104 10.49 21.28 -9.46
C VAL A 104 9.91 19.96 -8.96
N ALA A 105 10.71 19.14 -8.26
CA ALA A 105 10.26 17.86 -7.74
C ALA A 105 9.16 17.99 -6.67
N CYS A 106 9.25 19.00 -5.79
CA CYS A 106 8.17 19.38 -4.88
C CYS A 106 6.93 19.91 -5.62
N GLY A 107 7.13 20.56 -6.77
CA GLY A 107 6.06 20.96 -7.69
C GLY A 107 5.30 19.77 -8.25
N VAL A 108 6.00 18.69 -8.65
CA VAL A 108 5.38 17.43 -9.08
C VAL A 108 4.51 16.84 -7.96
N TRP A 109 5.05 16.70 -6.74
CA TRP A 109 4.27 16.24 -5.59
C TRP A 109 3.00 17.07 -5.36
N THR A 110 3.14 18.39 -5.42
CA THR A 110 2.02 19.31 -5.18
C THR A 110 0.97 19.22 -6.29
N ALA A 111 1.38 19.05 -7.55
CA ALA A 111 0.47 18.86 -8.68
C ALA A 111 -0.32 17.55 -8.54
N VAL A 112 0.36 16.43 -8.26
CA VAL A 112 -0.30 15.13 -8.04
C VAL A 112 -1.29 15.21 -6.88
N ARG A 113 -0.87 15.75 -5.73
CA ARG A 113 -1.75 15.90 -4.56
C ARG A 113 -2.99 16.73 -4.88
N MET A 114 -2.80 17.88 -5.52
CA MET A 114 -3.91 18.78 -5.83
C MET A 114 -4.89 18.15 -6.82
N SER A 115 -4.40 17.55 -7.90
CA SER A 115 -5.24 16.87 -8.88
C SER A 115 -6.05 15.72 -8.26
N LEU A 116 -5.44 14.89 -7.40
CA LEU A 116 -6.13 13.78 -6.76
C LEU A 116 -7.18 14.24 -5.74
N LEU A 117 -6.90 15.28 -4.93
CA LEU A 117 -7.89 15.86 -4.01
C LEU A 117 -9.04 16.56 -4.76
N LEU A 118 -8.77 17.20 -5.89
CA LEU A 118 -9.82 17.75 -6.74
C LEU A 118 -10.69 16.62 -7.31
N MET A 119 -10.08 15.56 -7.82
CA MET A 119 -10.77 14.37 -8.33
C MET A 119 -11.56 13.61 -7.27
N ALA A 120 -11.17 13.66 -6.01
CA ALA A 120 -11.91 13.02 -4.91
C ALA A 120 -13.35 13.54 -4.77
N ASN A 121 -13.63 14.75 -5.28
CA ASN A 121 -14.98 15.32 -5.33
C ASN A 121 -15.86 14.73 -6.46
N PHE A 122 -15.27 14.04 -7.43
CA PHE A 122 -15.93 13.54 -8.65
C PHE A 122 -16.04 12.01 -8.61
N SER A 123 -16.98 11.52 -7.80
CA SER A 123 -17.02 10.12 -7.38
C SER A 123 -17.08 9.10 -8.53
N SER A 124 -17.84 9.32 -9.60
CA SER A 124 -17.93 8.39 -10.75
C SER A 124 -16.60 8.22 -11.49
N HIS A 125 -15.84 9.29 -11.61
CA HIS A 125 -14.56 9.31 -12.34
C HIS A 125 -13.38 8.89 -11.46
N LEU A 126 -13.50 9.03 -10.13
CA LEU A 126 -12.47 8.61 -9.18
C LEU A 126 -12.15 7.12 -9.27
N GLU A 127 -13.14 6.27 -9.56
CA GLU A 127 -12.93 4.83 -9.80
C GLU A 127 -11.96 4.62 -10.98
N THR A 128 -12.28 5.18 -12.15
CA THR A 128 -11.46 5.10 -13.36
C THR A 128 -10.05 5.65 -13.13
N VAL A 129 -9.94 6.82 -12.48
CA VAL A 129 -8.63 7.41 -12.15
C VAL A 129 -7.85 6.51 -11.19
N SER A 130 -8.50 5.96 -10.15
CA SER A 130 -7.84 5.07 -9.20
C SER A 130 -7.31 3.80 -9.87
N LEU A 131 -8.05 3.23 -10.83
CA LEU A 131 -7.63 2.05 -11.58
C LEU A 131 -6.45 2.35 -12.51
N LEU A 132 -6.47 3.50 -13.19
CA LEU A 132 -5.35 3.95 -14.02
C LEU A 132 -4.08 4.13 -13.18
N PHE A 133 -4.17 4.86 -12.07
CA PHE A 133 -3.03 5.09 -11.18
C PHE A 133 -2.54 3.80 -10.52
N MET A 134 -3.42 2.84 -10.23
CA MET A 134 -3.00 1.51 -9.76
C MET A 134 -2.20 0.78 -10.83
N ALA A 135 -2.67 0.75 -12.08
CA ALA A 135 -1.99 0.10 -13.18
C ALA A 135 -0.59 0.72 -13.42
N VAL A 136 -0.52 2.05 -13.52
CA VAL A 136 0.74 2.81 -13.60
C VAL A 136 1.63 2.56 -12.38
N GLY A 137 1.03 2.47 -11.19
CA GLY A 137 1.71 2.27 -9.92
C GLY A 137 2.43 0.92 -9.82
N ARG A 138 1.95 -0.13 -10.49
CA ARG A 138 2.61 -1.45 -10.52
C ARG A 138 3.99 -1.39 -11.16
N SER A 139 4.17 -0.55 -12.19
CA SER A 139 5.45 -0.39 -12.89
C SER A 139 6.29 0.80 -12.38
N ALA A 140 5.73 1.65 -11.52
CA ALA A 140 6.36 2.89 -11.08
C ALA A 140 7.78 2.70 -10.48
N PRO A 141 8.73 3.61 -10.77
CA PRO A 141 10.14 3.47 -10.39
C PRO A 141 10.37 3.75 -8.89
N ARG A 142 10.25 2.72 -8.05
CA ARG A 142 10.31 2.82 -6.57
C ARG A 142 11.63 2.33 -5.94
N TYR A 143 12.78 2.62 -6.55
CA TYR A 143 14.08 2.12 -6.08
C TYR A 143 14.61 2.93 -4.89
N GLN A 144 14.82 2.28 -3.73
CA GLN A 144 15.39 2.94 -2.54
C GLN A 144 16.80 3.51 -2.79
N THR A 145 17.55 2.87 -3.69
CA THR A 145 18.91 3.29 -4.07
C THR A 145 18.92 4.40 -5.12
N LEU A 146 17.77 4.84 -5.64
CA LEU A 146 17.66 5.77 -6.77
C LEU A 146 18.47 7.05 -6.52
N ALA A 147 18.35 7.64 -5.33
CA ALA A 147 19.16 8.80 -4.94
C ALA A 147 20.67 8.50 -5.02
N LEU A 148 21.15 7.33 -4.60
CA LEU A 148 22.59 7.01 -4.64
C LEU A 148 23.17 6.85 -6.05
N ILE A 149 22.33 6.62 -7.06
CA ILE A 149 22.75 6.42 -8.47
C ILE A 149 22.38 7.59 -9.38
N TYR A 150 21.31 8.33 -9.06
CA TYR A 150 20.79 9.44 -9.85
C TYR A 150 21.87 10.44 -10.34
N PRO A 151 22.80 10.93 -9.50
CA PRO A 151 23.80 11.90 -9.94
C PRO A 151 24.82 11.38 -10.96
N HIS A 152 24.90 10.06 -11.16
CA HIS A 152 25.96 9.40 -11.95
C HIS A 152 25.49 9.06 -13.36
N SER A 153 24.19 9.15 -13.66
CA SER A 153 23.65 8.84 -14.98
C SER A 153 22.74 9.96 -15.48
N LYS A 154 23.20 10.63 -16.55
CA LYS A 154 22.38 11.59 -17.30
C LYS A 154 21.17 10.91 -17.95
N ASN A 155 21.31 9.65 -18.35
CA ASN A 155 20.21 8.86 -18.91
C ASN A 155 19.13 8.62 -17.86
N LEU A 156 19.51 8.22 -16.65
CA LEU A 156 18.58 8.02 -15.53
C LEU A 156 17.84 9.31 -15.18
N ALA A 157 18.56 10.44 -15.08
CA ALA A 157 17.96 11.75 -14.83
C ALA A 157 16.97 12.16 -15.93
N SER A 158 17.33 11.90 -17.20
CA SER A 158 16.46 12.14 -18.35
C SER A 158 15.22 11.25 -18.31
N HIS A 159 15.37 9.94 -18.13
CA HIS A 159 14.25 8.99 -18.11
C HIS A 159 13.27 9.29 -16.96
N LEU A 160 13.78 9.62 -15.76
CA LEU A 160 12.94 10.04 -14.64
C LEU A 160 12.19 11.34 -14.94
N SER A 161 12.87 12.32 -15.55
CA SER A 161 12.23 13.58 -15.94
C SER A 161 11.09 13.34 -16.92
N GLU A 162 11.27 12.47 -17.92
CA GLU A 162 10.24 12.11 -18.90
C GLU A 162 9.05 11.40 -18.24
N TYR A 163 9.32 10.45 -17.34
CA TYR A 163 8.28 9.77 -16.58
C TYR A 163 7.44 10.77 -15.78
N PHE A 164 8.06 11.71 -15.06
CA PHE A 164 7.32 12.69 -14.27
C PHE A 164 6.68 13.82 -15.10
N ILE A 165 7.17 14.09 -16.32
CA ILE A 165 6.46 14.96 -17.28
C ILE A 165 5.10 14.35 -17.60
N LEU A 166 5.05 13.06 -17.92
CA LEU A 166 3.80 12.36 -18.21
C LEU A 166 2.86 12.33 -17.00
N ILE A 167 3.38 12.13 -15.78
CA ILE A 167 2.56 12.21 -14.56
C ILE A 167 1.96 13.62 -14.39
N VAL A 168 2.73 14.68 -14.61
CA VAL A 168 2.23 16.06 -14.51
C VAL A 168 1.21 16.36 -15.62
N GLN A 169 1.44 15.89 -16.84
CA GLN A 169 0.49 16.03 -17.94
C GLN A 169 -0.82 15.29 -17.68
N LEU A 170 -0.76 14.08 -17.15
CA LEU A 170 -1.95 13.35 -16.69
C LEU A 170 -2.70 14.17 -15.62
N CYS A 171 -1.98 14.69 -14.62
CA CYS A 171 -2.56 15.55 -13.59
C CYS A 171 -3.20 16.83 -14.17
N HIS A 172 -2.62 17.38 -15.23
CA HIS A 172 -3.11 18.54 -15.95
C HIS A 172 -4.40 18.23 -16.74
N SER A 173 -4.45 17.08 -17.43
CA SER A 173 -5.67 16.60 -18.08
C SER A 173 -6.81 16.39 -17.06
N LEU A 174 -6.49 15.82 -15.90
CA LEU A 174 -7.46 15.66 -14.80
C LEU A 174 -7.93 17.01 -14.26
N LEU A 175 -7.04 17.99 -14.06
CA LEU A 175 -7.41 19.34 -13.64
C LEU A 175 -8.38 19.98 -14.64
N LYS A 176 -8.04 19.97 -15.95
CA LYS A 176 -8.91 20.51 -17.00
C LYS A 176 -10.26 19.84 -17.03
N PHE A 177 -10.32 18.53 -16.76
CA PHE A 177 -11.57 17.80 -16.61
C PHE A 177 -12.41 18.36 -15.44
N THR A 178 -11.82 18.57 -14.26
CA THR A 178 -12.53 19.13 -13.10
C THR A 178 -13.03 20.57 -13.31
N GLN A 179 -12.44 21.31 -14.25
CA GLN A 179 -12.83 22.69 -14.57
C GLN A 179 -13.98 22.78 -15.59
N LYS A 180 -14.39 21.69 -16.25
CA LYS A 180 -15.54 21.68 -17.16
C LYS A 180 -16.85 21.92 -16.38
N SER A 181 -17.88 22.43 -17.05
CA SER A 181 -19.23 22.52 -16.47
C SER A 181 -19.79 21.14 -16.14
N PHE A 182 -20.77 21.04 -15.23
CA PHE A 182 -21.39 19.76 -14.87
C PHE A 182 -21.88 18.98 -16.10
N LEU A 183 -22.56 19.65 -17.05
CA LEU A 183 -22.98 19.04 -18.31
C LEU A 183 -21.78 18.64 -19.20
N GLY A 184 -20.73 19.47 -19.23
CA GLY A 184 -19.50 19.15 -19.94
C GLY A 184 -18.72 17.99 -19.32
N GLN A 185 -18.86 17.72 -18.03
CA GLN A 185 -18.27 16.58 -17.33
C GLN A 185 -19.10 15.31 -17.49
N LEU A 186 -20.43 15.41 -17.60
CA LEU A 186 -21.28 14.26 -17.94
C LEU A 186 -21.12 13.86 -19.41
N ALA A 187 -20.98 14.85 -20.31
CA ALA A 187 -20.79 14.61 -21.73
C ALA A 187 -19.36 14.16 -22.09
N ALA A 188 -18.35 14.62 -21.33
CA ALA A 188 -16.99 14.16 -21.48
C ALA A 188 -16.74 12.94 -20.58
N SER A 189 -16.60 11.76 -21.17
CA SER A 189 -15.92 10.67 -20.45
C SER A 189 -14.42 10.97 -20.39
N LEU A 190 -13.74 10.60 -19.31
CA LEU A 190 -12.28 10.46 -19.35
C LEU A 190 -11.97 9.47 -20.47
N SER A 191 -11.38 9.95 -21.57
CA SER A 191 -11.33 9.15 -22.79
C SER A 191 -10.42 7.93 -22.57
N ASP A 192 -11.02 6.74 -22.60
CA ASP A 192 -10.31 5.47 -22.42
C ASP A 192 -9.07 5.34 -23.35
N PRO A 193 -9.11 5.82 -24.62
CA PRO A 193 -7.92 5.80 -25.49
C PRO A 193 -6.77 6.68 -24.97
N GLU A 194 -7.05 7.88 -24.46
CA GLU A 194 -6.03 8.80 -23.93
C GLU A 194 -5.43 8.23 -22.64
N MET A 195 -6.26 7.71 -21.74
CA MET A 195 -5.81 7.10 -20.48
C MET A 195 -4.93 5.86 -20.75
N LYS A 196 -5.31 5.02 -21.72
CA LYS A 196 -4.48 3.89 -22.17
C LYS A 196 -3.15 4.32 -22.77
N THR A 197 -3.14 5.45 -23.48
CA THR A 197 -1.91 6.03 -24.04
C THR A 197 -0.96 6.42 -22.91
N PHE A 198 -1.43 7.19 -21.92
CA PHE A 198 -0.63 7.53 -20.73
C PHE A 198 -0.11 6.29 -20.01
N GLN A 199 -0.96 5.28 -19.81
CA GLN A 199 -0.55 4.04 -19.17
C GLN A 199 0.61 3.39 -19.93
N THR A 200 0.49 3.25 -21.25
CA THR A 200 1.49 2.59 -22.10
C THR A 200 2.81 3.36 -22.09
N GLU A 201 2.75 4.69 -22.25
CA GLU A 201 3.96 5.53 -22.25
C GLU A 201 4.67 5.54 -20.89
N LEU A 202 3.91 5.59 -19.79
CA LEU A 202 4.47 5.49 -18.44
C LEU A 202 5.12 4.12 -18.20
N GLU A 203 4.52 3.03 -18.70
CA GLU A 203 5.10 1.68 -18.62
C GLU A 203 6.42 1.57 -19.41
N ILE A 204 6.49 2.18 -20.61
CA ILE A 204 7.73 2.25 -21.40
C ILE A 204 8.84 2.96 -20.62
N TRP A 205 8.56 4.16 -20.10
CA TRP A 205 9.56 4.91 -19.33
C TRP A 205 9.95 4.19 -18.03
N ALA A 206 8.99 3.57 -17.34
CA ALA A 206 9.28 2.73 -16.19
C ALA A 206 10.23 1.57 -16.52
N SER A 207 10.07 0.94 -17.68
CA SER A 207 10.99 -0.10 -18.17
C SER A 207 12.39 0.45 -18.44
N ASN A 208 12.49 1.58 -19.15
CA ASN A 208 13.77 2.23 -19.44
C ASN A 208 14.50 2.64 -18.16
N ILE A 209 13.77 3.13 -17.14
CA ILE A 209 14.34 3.43 -15.83
C ILE A 209 14.85 2.16 -15.15
N ARG A 210 14.05 1.08 -15.16
CA ARG A 210 14.42 -0.22 -14.57
C ARG A 210 15.71 -0.77 -15.18
N GLU A 211 15.80 -0.77 -16.50
CA GLU A 211 16.98 -1.24 -17.23
C GLU A 211 18.22 -0.41 -16.86
N GLU A 212 18.12 0.91 -16.89
CA GLU A 212 19.23 1.81 -16.52
C GLU A 212 19.65 1.61 -15.05
N VAL A 213 18.70 1.49 -14.13
CA VAL A 213 19.00 1.20 -12.72
C VAL A 213 19.74 -0.14 -12.58
N ASN A 214 19.27 -1.19 -13.24
CA ASN A 214 19.90 -2.51 -13.20
C ASN A 214 21.32 -2.47 -13.78
N LEU A 215 21.53 -1.75 -14.89
CA LEU A 215 22.86 -1.55 -15.47
C LEU A 215 23.80 -0.85 -14.47
N LEU A 216 23.36 0.23 -13.83
CA LEU A 216 24.18 0.98 -12.87
C LEU A 216 24.47 0.19 -11.59
N LEU A 217 23.54 -0.64 -11.14
CA LEU A 217 23.75 -1.51 -9.98
C LEU A 217 24.77 -2.62 -10.28
N ASN A 218 24.73 -3.20 -11.49
CA ASN A 218 25.68 -4.21 -11.92
C ASN A 218 27.09 -3.63 -12.17
N GLN A 219 27.18 -2.43 -12.75
CA GLN A 219 28.47 -1.75 -12.98
C GLN A 219 29.20 -1.34 -11.69
N LYS A 220 28.47 -1.05 -10.61
CA LYS A 220 29.07 -0.70 -9.31
C LYS A 220 29.84 -1.86 -8.66
N VAL A 221 29.59 -3.10 -9.04
CA VAL A 221 30.35 -4.27 -8.55
C VAL A 221 31.81 -4.23 -9.04
N ASP A 222 32.08 -3.58 -10.19
CA ASP A 222 33.43 -3.54 -10.79
C ASP A 222 34.21 -2.25 -10.46
N ASP A 223 33.53 -1.12 -10.27
CA ASP A 223 34.14 0.22 -10.28
C ASP A 223 34.62 0.73 -8.89
N GLU A 224 34.16 0.14 -7.77
CA GLU A 224 34.60 0.54 -6.41
C GLU A 224 36.11 0.27 -6.16
N SER A 225 36.75 -0.57 -6.98
CA SER A 225 38.20 -0.86 -6.89
C SER A 225 39.11 0.15 -7.62
N SER A 226 38.59 0.90 -8.60
CA SER A 226 39.44 1.52 -9.64
C SER A 226 39.52 3.07 -9.60
N LYS A 227 38.43 3.78 -9.27
CA LYS A 227 38.37 5.24 -9.50
C LYS A 227 38.68 6.13 -8.30
N ASN A 228 39.00 5.53 -7.14
CA ASN A 228 38.94 6.24 -5.87
C ASN A 228 40.21 7.04 -5.47
N SER A 229 41.20 7.25 -6.34
CA SER A 229 42.48 7.89 -5.95
C SER A 229 42.74 9.28 -6.54
N ARG A 230 42.13 9.68 -7.67
CA ARG A 230 42.60 10.86 -8.44
C ARG A 230 41.83 12.18 -8.28
N PHE A 231 40.67 12.22 -7.60
CA PHE A 231 39.81 13.42 -7.57
C PHE A 231 39.48 13.97 -6.17
N ARG A 232 40.22 13.57 -5.13
CA ARG A 232 39.88 13.86 -3.71
C ARG A 232 40.09 15.32 -3.25
N ALA A 233 40.65 16.21 -4.06
CA ALA A 233 41.27 17.44 -3.54
C ALA A 233 40.63 18.79 -3.94
N LEU A 234 39.59 18.85 -4.78
CA LEU A 234 39.13 20.14 -5.33
C LEU A 234 37.60 20.30 -5.33
N SER A 235 37.01 20.54 -4.15
CA SER A 235 35.79 21.37 -3.91
C SER A 235 35.07 20.97 -2.61
N THR A 236 34.76 21.94 -1.74
CA THR A 236 33.98 21.76 -0.50
C THR A 236 32.57 21.20 -0.76
N LYS A 237 31.93 21.60 -1.87
CA LYS A 237 30.64 21.05 -2.30
C LYS A 237 30.70 19.55 -2.61
N PHE A 238 31.85 19.05 -3.10
CA PHE A 238 32.02 17.63 -3.41
C PHE A 238 32.13 16.80 -2.12
N ALA A 239 32.84 17.32 -1.12
CA ALA A 239 32.95 16.70 0.21
C ALA A 239 31.60 16.64 0.94
N GLU A 240 30.81 17.72 0.90
CA GLU A 240 29.45 17.76 1.48
C GLU A 240 28.50 16.74 0.82
N THR A 241 28.50 16.69 -0.52
CA THR A 241 27.69 15.74 -1.30
C THR A 241 28.11 14.29 -1.01
N GLN A 242 29.40 14.02 -0.83
CA GLN A 242 29.92 12.69 -0.48
C GLN A 242 29.52 12.26 0.94
N ALA A 243 29.60 13.17 1.92
CA ALA A 243 29.17 12.88 3.29
C ALA A 243 27.67 12.59 3.39
N GLN A 244 26.83 13.38 2.70
CA GLN A 244 25.39 13.13 2.61
C GLN A 244 25.08 11.77 1.98
N ARG A 245 25.82 11.41 0.93
CA ARG A 245 25.69 10.10 0.26
C ARG A 245 26.07 8.94 1.17
N GLN A 246 27.17 9.05 1.92
CA GLN A 246 27.58 8.03 2.89
C GLN A 246 26.54 7.86 4.00
N LYS A 247 26.00 8.97 4.53
CA LYS A 247 24.90 8.95 5.50
C LYS A 247 23.66 8.25 4.95
N LEU A 248 23.30 8.51 3.70
CA LEU A 248 22.16 7.84 3.05
C LEU A 248 22.42 6.34 2.83
N LYS A 249 23.63 5.95 2.39
CA LYS A 249 24.02 4.54 2.20
C LYS A 249 23.94 3.76 3.51
N LEU A 250 24.49 4.31 4.59
CA LEU A 250 24.42 3.72 5.92
C LEU A 250 22.97 3.60 6.41
N ARG A 251 22.17 4.66 6.25
CA ARG A 251 20.75 4.65 6.62
C ARG A 251 19.98 3.53 5.91
N LEU A 252 20.13 3.40 4.59
CA LEU A 252 19.47 2.34 3.83
C LEU A 252 19.93 0.94 4.28
N ARG A 253 21.20 0.78 4.62
CA ARG A 253 21.72 -0.49 5.15
C ARG A 253 21.10 -0.85 6.49
N VAL A 254 20.99 0.11 7.42
CA VAL A 254 20.30 -0.09 8.71
C VAL A 254 18.84 -0.51 8.48
N LEU A 255 18.12 0.20 7.62
CA LEU A 255 16.72 -0.10 7.32
C LEU A 255 16.56 -1.51 6.72
N ASN A 256 17.43 -1.89 5.78
CA ASN A 256 17.43 -3.21 5.15
C ASN A 256 17.81 -4.33 6.12
N ALA A 257 18.73 -4.06 7.05
CA ALA A 257 19.07 -5.01 8.10
C ALA A 257 17.91 -5.23 9.08
N CYS A 258 17.02 -4.24 9.27
CA CYS A 258 15.81 -4.39 10.07
C CYS A 258 14.77 -5.26 9.35
N SER A 259 14.40 -4.92 8.12
CA SER A 259 13.44 -5.71 7.35
C SER A 259 13.51 -5.46 5.86
N ALA A 260 13.21 -6.49 5.07
CA ALA A 260 12.94 -6.41 3.64
C ALA A 260 11.43 -6.50 3.31
N ASP A 261 10.58 -6.61 4.32
CA ASP A 261 9.13 -6.80 4.20
C ASP A 261 8.41 -5.55 3.66
N ASP A 262 7.48 -5.76 2.73
CA ASP A 262 6.59 -4.73 2.21
C ASP A 262 5.24 -4.72 2.98
N HIS A 263 5.30 -4.23 4.21
CA HIS A 263 4.15 -4.08 5.10
C HIS A 263 2.97 -3.30 4.49
N GLU A 264 3.24 -2.39 3.55
CA GLU A 264 2.20 -1.58 2.91
C GLU A 264 1.31 -2.42 2.00
N SER A 265 1.83 -3.48 1.39
CA SER A 265 1.06 -4.32 0.46
C SER A 265 -0.11 -5.03 1.12
N THR A 266 0.07 -5.55 2.33
CA THR A 266 -1.03 -6.15 3.10
C THR A 266 -2.05 -5.11 3.57
N TRP A 267 -1.58 -3.92 3.97
CA TRP A 267 -2.48 -2.81 4.32
C TRP A 267 -3.31 -2.36 3.12
N LYS A 268 -2.69 -2.16 1.94
CA LYS A 268 -3.38 -1.79 0.70
C LYS A 268 -4.48 -2.79 0.35
N GLN A 269 -4.16 -4.08 0.41
CA GLN A 269 -5.12 -5.16 0.16
C GLN A 269 -6.29 -5.10 1.14
N THR A 270 -6.00 -4.94 2.43
CA THR A 270 -7.03 -4.91 3.47
C THR A 270 -7.95 -3.70 3.35
N ARG A 271 -7.41 -2.52 3.02
CA ARG A 271 -8.22 -1.30 2.80
C ARG A 271 -9.10 -1.38 1.56
N LYS A 272 -8.68 -2.06 0.50
CA LYS A 272 -9.50 -2.28 -0.70
C LYS A 272 -10.72 -3.17 -0.42
N ILE A 273 -10.63 -4.07 0.56
CA ILE A 273 -11.74 -4.95 0.95
C ILE A 273 -12.89 -4.15 1.59
N GLY A 274 -12.59 -3.11 2.37
CA GLY A 274 -13.63 -2.28 2.95
C GLY A 274 -13.14 -1.15 3.87
N SER A 275 -14.12 -0.43 4.38
CA SER A 275 -13.96 0.71 5.29
C SER A 275 -14.85 0.54 6.52
N THR A 276 -14.46 1.13 7.64
CA THR A 276 -15.27 1.17 8.87
C THR A 276 -14.93 2.40 9.68
N SER A 277 -15.91 2.95 10.38
CA SER A 277 -15.75 4.06 11.32
C SER A 277 -15.98 3.64 12.77
N LEU A 278 -16.18 2.35 13.01
CA LEU A 278 -16.68 1.81 14.28
C LEU A 278 -15.82 2.20 15.48
N PHE A 279 -14.51 2.32 15.30
CA PHE A 279 -13.58 2.69 16.38
C PHE A 279 -13.88 4.07 17.00
N HIS A 280 -14.48 5.01 16.26
CA HIS A 280 -14.88 6.31 16.79
C HIS A 280 -16.05 6.24 17.79
N ARG A 281 -16.70 5.08 17.93
CA ARG A 281 -17.85 4.89 18.84
C ARG A 281 -17.42 4.33 20.20
N HIS A 282 -16.14 4.12 20.41
CA HIS A 282 -15.60 3.50 21.62
C HIS A 282 -14.72 4.50 22.37
N GLU A 283 -15.15 4.91 23.57
CA GLU A 283 -14.39 5.83 24.43
C GLU A 283 -13.01 5.28 24.78
N GLU A 284 -12.84 3.96 24.82
CA GLU A 284 -11.56 3.31 25.06
C GLU A 284 -10.55 3.58 23.93
N TYR A 285 -11.02 3.75 22.69
CA TYR A 285 -10.16 4.14 21.57
C TYR A 285 -9.65 5.57 21.74
N ASP A 286 -10.57 6.52 22.01
CA ASP A 286 -10.21 7.92 22.20
C ASP A 286 -9.30 8.10 23.43
N SER A 287 -9.61 7.40 24.52
CA SER A 287 -8.80 7.39 25.74
C SER A 287 -7.41 6.81 25.50
N TRP A 288 -7.31 5.72 24.72
CA TRP A 288 -6.03 5.14 24.35
C TRP A 288 -5.22 6.11 23.48
N LYS A 289 -5.82 6.66 22.42
CA LYS A 289 -5.17 7.60 21.47
C LYS A 289 -4.66 8.86 22.19
N ALA A 290 -5.44 9.38 23.13
CA ALA A 290 -5.09 10.55 23.93
C ALA A 290 -4.07 10.27 25.05
N SER A 291 -3.83 8.99 25.41
CA SER A 291 -3.02 8.60 26.56
C SER A 291 -1.60 9.22 26.51
N PRO A 292 -1.14 9.86 27.60
CA PRO A 292 0.20 10.43 27.68
C PRO A 292 1.27 9.40 28.09
N ARG A 293 0.89 8.16 28.42
CA ARG A 293 1.78 7.09 28.87
C ARG A 293 1.61 5.86 28.00
N SER A 294 2.57 4.93 28.07
CA SER A 294 2.45 3.63 27.43
C SER A 294 1.16 2.92 27.83
N SER A 295 0.40 2.48 26.84
CA SER A 295 -0.84 1.73 27.01
C SER A 295 -1.15 0.88 25.79
N THR A 296 -1.99 -0.13 25.99
CA THR A 296 -2.32 -1.12 24.96
C THR A 296 -3.82 -1.22 24.78
N LEU A 297 -4.28 -1.07 23.54
CA LEU A 297 -5.66 -1.32 23.14
C LEU A 297 -5.76 -2.67 22.42
N ILE A 298 -6.74 -3.49 22.78
CA ILE A 298 -6.94 -4.82 22.21
C ILE A 298 -8.32 -4.89 21.59
N TRP A 299 -8.38 -5.19 20.30
CA TRP A 299 -9.61 -5.46 19.57
C TRP A 299 -9.86 -6.97 19.51
N ALA A 300 -10.84 -7.45 20.28
CA ALA A 300 -11.24 -8.84 20.29
C ALA A 300 -12.53 -9.03 19.48
N ALA A 301 -12.49 -9.92 18.49
CA ALA A 301 -13.69 -10.29 17.72
C ALA A 301 -13.60 -11.70 17.18
N LYS A 302 -14.74 -12.27 16.78
CA LYS A 302 -14.75 -13.56 16.09
C LYS A 302 -14.17 -13.45 14.68
N LEU A 303 -13.98 -14.60 14.06
CA LEU A 303 -13.53 -14.71 12.68
C LEU A 303 -14.53 -14.01 11.74
N GLY A 304 -14.03 -13.30 10.72
CA GLY A 304 -14.88 -12.68 9.70
C GLY A 304 -15.64 -11.41 10.14
N SER A 305 -15.41 -10.89 11.36
CA SER A 305 -16.03 -9.65 11.86
C SER A 305 -15.35 -8.36 11.39
N GLY A 306 -14.36 -8.43 10.50
CA GLY A 306 -13.71 -7.24 9.94
C GLY A 306 -12.59 -6.62 10.79
N LYS A 307 -11.95 -7.39 11.69
CA LYS A 307 -10.83 -6.90 12.52
C LYS A 307 -9.69 -6.28 11.70
N SER A 308 -9.22 -6.96 10.65
CA SER A 308 -8.15 -6.45 9.80
C SER A 308 -8.56 -5.16 9.10
N VAL A 309 -9.80 -5.09 8.62
CA VAL A 309 -10.36 -3.86 8.04
C VAL A 309 -10.37 -2.74 9.09
N LEU A 310 -10.82 -3.01 10.32
CA LEU A 310 -10.78 -2.07 11.44
C LEU A 310 -9.37 -1.55 11.71
N MET A 311 -8.39 -2.44 11.88
CA MET A 311 -7.00 -2.08 12.12
C MET A 311 -6.43 -1.21 11.00
N ALA A 312 -6.75 -1.53 9.73
CA ALA A 312 -6.30 -0.74 8.59
C ALA A 312 -6.94 0.67 8.56
N ASN A 313 -8.20 0.82 8.99
CA ASN A 313 -8.84 2.14 9.12
C ASN A 313 -8.23 2.96 10.27
N ILE A 314 -7.85 2.31 11.38
CA ILE A 314 -7.16 2.99 12.48
C ILE A 314 -5.81 3.52 11.99
N VAL A 315 -5.07 2.79 11.16
CA VAL A 315 -3.82 3.31 10.52
C VAL A 315 -4.09 4.62 9.78
N ASP A 316 -5.19 4.70 9.01
CA ASP A 316 -5.57 5.93 8.29
C ASP A 316 -5.93 7.08 9.23
N ASP A 317 -6.76 6.82 10.24
CA ASP A 317 -7.15 7.82 11.23
C ASP A 317 -5.93 8.42 11.95
N LEU A 318 -4.97 7.59 12.33
CA LEU A 318 -3.75 8.05 12.99
C LEU A 318 -2.83 8.86 12.05
N ASN A 319 -2.82 8.59 10.75
CA ASN A 319 -2.07 9.40 9.77
C ASN A 319 -2.78 10.73 9.43
N LEU A 320 -4.11 10.78 9.57
CA LEU A 320 -4.92 11.99 9.46
C LEU A 320 -4.82 12.90 10.67
N ALA A 321 -4.48 12.35 11.84
CA ALA A 321 -4.38 13.09 13.08
C ALA A 321 -3.38 14.27 12.94
N THR A 322 -3.84 15.45 13.32
CA THR A 322 -3.03 16.69 13.37
C THR A 322 -2.51 16.97 14.78
N GLU A 323 -2.38 15.92 15.59
CA GLU A 323 -1.97 16.03 16.99
C GLU A 323 -0.58 16.65 17.15
N ASN A 324 -0.39 17.30 18.30
CA ASN A 324 0.90 17.75 18.78
C ASN A 324 1.13 17.12 20.16
N PRO A 325 2.06 16.17 20.32
CA PRO A 325 3.12 15.77 19.38
C PRO A 325 2.65 15.00 18.12
N LYS A 326 3.42 15.06 17.03
CA LYS A 326 3.12 14.36 15.75
C LYS A 326 3.11 12.85 15.96
N ILE A 327 2.08 12.16 15.48
CA ILE A 327 2.02 10.69 15.59
C ILE A 327 3.01 10.03 14.63
N THR A 328 3.80 9.08 15.14
CA THR A 328 4.60 8.15 14.34
C THR A 328 3.90 6.80 14.33
N VAL A 329 3.14 6.53 13.26
CA VAL A 329 2.45 5.25 13.09
C VAL A 329 3.41 4.22 12.49
N ALA A 330 3.49 3.04 13.11
CA ALA A 330 4.07 1.84 12.52
C ALA A 330 3.09 0.68 12.65
N TYR A 331 2.98 -0.17 11.64
CA TYR A 331 1.99 -1.24 11.63
C TYR A 331 2.49 -2.52 10.96
N PHE A 332 1.90 -3.65 11.33
CA PHE A 332 2.16 -4.93 10.70
C PHE A 332 0.91 -5.80 10.72
N PHE A 333 0.65 -6.50 9.62
CA PHE A 333 -0.48 -7.39 9.44
C PHE A 333 0.05 -8.81 9.26
N CYS A 334 -0.22 -9.68 10.24
CA CYS A 334 0.17 -11.07 10.18
C CYS A 334 -0.60 -11.78 9.06
N ARG A 335 0.10 -12.63 8.30
CA ARG A 335 -0.46 -13.35 7.16
C ARG A 335 -0.13 -14.83 7.23
N HIS A 336 -1.15 -15.65 7.48
CA HIS A 336 -1.05 -17.11 7.40
C HIS A 336 -0.50 -17.64 6.06
N ASP A 337 -0.78 -16.98 4.92
CA ASP A 337 -0.36 -17.41 3.58
C ASP A 337 1.09 -17.01 3.26
N LEU A 338 1.76 -16.34 4.20
CA LEU A 338 3.17 -15.98 4.15
C LEU A 338 3.82 -16.40 5.48
N PRO A 339 4.38 -17.62 5.60
CA PRO A 339 4.93 -18.11 6.87
C PRO A 339 5.93 -17.17 7.55
N GLN A 340 6.73 -16.44 6.77
CA GLN A 340 7.67 -15.44 7.25
C GLN A 340 6.98 -14.27 7.99
N SER A 341 5.74 -13.95 7.64
CA SER A 341 4.95 -12.91 8.31
C SER A 341 4.64 -13.26 9.77
N LEU A 342 4.62 -14.56 10.12
CA LEU A 342 4.30 -15.03 11.47
C LEU A 342 5.52 -15.12 12.40
N GLU A 343 6.71 -14.77 11.90
CA GLU A 343 7.94 -14.75 12.69
C GLU A 343 8.08 -13.42 13.44
N ALA A 344 8.31 -13.48 14.76
CA ALA A 344 8.46 -12.31 15.63
C ALA A 344 9.55 -11.36 15.13
N ARG A 345 10.63 -11.94 14.56
CA ARG A 345 11.71 -11.18 13.95
C ARG A 345 11.23 -10.29 12.81
N ASN A 346 10.38 -10.79 11.92
CA ASN A 346 9.91 -10.01 10.78
C ASN A 346 8.87 -8.96 11.21
N ILE A 347 8.02 -9.29 12.19
CA ILE A 347 7.08 -8.34 12.81
C ILE A 347 7.85 -7.16 13.44
N ILE A 348 8.78 -7.43 14.36
CA ILE A 348 9.56 -6.39 15.05
C ILE A 348 10.46 -5.64 14.05
N GLY A 349 11.07 -6.34 13.10
CA GLY A 349 11.92 -5.74 12.08
C GLY A 349 11.18 -4.77 11.17
N SER A 350 9.95 -5.10 10.79
CA SER A 350 9.10 -4.22 10.00
C SER A 350 8.71 -2.95 10.79
N LEU A 351 8.28 -3.10 12.04
CA LEU A 351 7.99 -1.98 12.92
C LEU A 351 9.22 -1.08 13.13
N ALA A 352 10.37 -1.69 13.42
CA ALA A 352 11.62 -0.98 13.62
C ALA A 352 12.03 -0.19 12.36
N ARG A 353 11.95 -0.82 11.18
CA ARG A 353 12.22 -0.17 9.90
C ARG A 353 11.34 1.07 9.71
N GLN A 354 10.03 0.97 9.97
CA GLN A 354 9.10 2.09 9.79
C GLN A 354 9.41 3.27 10.72
N VAL A 355 9.78 3.00 11.97
CA VAL A 355 10.19 4.04 12.91
C VAL A 355 11.51 4.67 12.47
N LEU A 356 12.51 3.86 12.15
CA LEU A 356 13.83 4.33 11.75
C LEU A 356 13.81 5.06 10.40
N ASP A 357 12.83 4.80 9.53
CA ASP A 357 12.64 5.56 8.28
C ASP A 357 12.11 6.98 8.50
N LYS A 358 11.40 7.21 9.61
CA LYS A 358 10.82 8.51 9.98
C LYS A 358 11.71 9.31 10.91
N HIS A 359 12.47 8.61 11.76
CA HIS A 359 13.34 9.21 12.75
C HIS A 359 14.79 9.22 12.28
N GLN A 360 15.58 10.19 12.75
CA GLN A 360 17.01 10.12 12.54
C GLN A 360 17.54 8.92 13.32
N THR A 361 18.20 7.99 12.61
CA THR A 361 19.01 6.97 13.27
C THR A 361 20.00 7.70 14.18
N PRO A 362 20.05 7.40 15.48
CA PRO A 362 21.01 8.02 16.37
C PRO A 362 22.39 7.90 15.72
N SER A 363 23.11 9.02 15.53
CA SER A 363 24.55 8.86 15.31
C SER A 363 25.03 8.15 16.56
N ALA A 364 25.53 6.92 16.44
CA ALA A 364 26.20 6.26 17.53
C ALA A 364 27.32 7.22 17.98
N HIS A 365 27.12 7.94 19.09
CA HIS A 365 28.05 8.75 19.88
C HIS A 365 29.46 9.01 19.29
N GLY A 366 29.59 9.64 18.12
CA GLY A 366 30.91 9.83 17.49
C GLY A 366 31.66 8.53 17.13
N GLU A 367 31.07 7.36 17.37
CA GLU A 367 31.52 6.08 16.85
C GLU A 367 30.98 5.96 15.44
N THR A 368 31.88 6.15 14.49
CA THR A 368 31.59 5.93 13.08
C THR A 368 31.27 4.45 12.94
N LEU A 369 29.99 4.08 12.89
CA LEU A 369 29.57 2.77 12.42
C LEU A 369 30.16 2.62 11.02
N GLN A 370 31.29 1.91 10.92
CA GLN A 370 31.93 1.71 9.64
C GLN A 370 31.08 0.75 8.84
N GLU A 371 31.12 0.92 7.53
CA GLU A 371 30.34 0.10 6.60
C GLU A 371 30.64 -1.41 6.72
N GLY A 372 31.78 -1.79 7.32
CA GLY A 372 32.15 -3.19 7.60
C GLY A 372 31.47 -3.80 8.82
N ASP A 373 30.97 -3.01 9.76
CA ASP A 373 30.56 -3.50 11.10
C ASP A 373 29.07 -3.82 11.20
N LEU A 374 28.25 -3.42 10.20
CA LEU A 374 26.82 -3.70 10.23
C LEU A 374 26.48 -5.11 9.74
N PRO A 375 25.71 -5.88 10.53
CA PRO A 375 25.24 -7.20 10.12
C PRO A 375 24.30 -7.07 8.90
N ALA A 376 24.27 -8.13 8.08
CA ALA A 376 23.35 -8.21 6.94
C ALA A 376 21.88 -8.26 7.41
N VAL A 377 21.64 -8.90 8.56
CA VAL A 377 20.33 -9.03 9.19
C VAL A 377 20.49 -8.75 10.68
N MET A 378 19.73 -7.79 11.19
CA MET A 378 19.76 -7.39 12.60
C MET A 378 18.87 -8.28 13.46
N THR A 379 19.29 -8.64 14.67
CA THR A 379 18.52 -9.38 15.65
C THR A 379 17.46 -8.51 16.34
N ILE A 380 16.49 -9.13 17.03
CA ILE A 380 15.47 -8.40 17.81
C ILE A 380 16.12 -7.52 18.88
N VAL A 381 17.16 -8.02 19.56
CA VAL A 381 17.85 -7.29 20.64
C VAL A 381 18.50 -6.03 20.11
N GLU A 382 19.26 -6.12 19.01
CA GLU A 382 19.89 -4.97 18.37
C GLU A 382 18.86 -3.94 17.88
N MET A 383 17.73 -4.39 17.33
CA MET A 383 16.64 -3.49 16.91
C MET A 383 16.01 -2.75 18.09
N VAL A 384 15.80 -3.45 19.22
CA VAL A 384 15.29 -2.82 20.45
C VAL A 384 16.28 -1.79 20.98
N GLU A 385 17.57 -2.09 20.98
CA GLU A 385 18.61 -1.13 21.40
C GLU A 385 18.63 0.11 20.52
N LEU A 386 18.50 -0.04 19.20
CA LEU A 386 18.42 1.10 18.29
C LEU A 386 17.16 1.94 18.54
N LEU A 387 16.00 1.31 18.69
CA LEU A 387 14.73 2.00 18.94
C LEU A 387 14.74 2.74 20.27
N SER A 388 15.34 2.15 21.31
CA SER A 388 15.44 2.78 22.64
C SER A 388 16.33 4.03 22.63
N ARG A 389 17.22 4.16 21.63
CA ARG A 389 18.08 5.32 21.44
C ARG A 389 17.46 6.39 20.52
N CYS A 390 16.33 6.12 19.87
CA CYS A 390 15.67 7.09 19.01
C CYS A 390 15.16 8.29 19.82
N ASP A 391 15.37 9.49 19.30
CA ASP A 391 14.80 10.70 19.89
C ASP A 391 13.35 10.84 19.42
N PHE A 392 12.40 10.51 20.31
CA PHE A 392 10.98 10.68 20.06
C PHE A 392 10.44 12.06 20.47
N LYS A 393 11.29 13.03 20.84
CA LYS A 393 10.83 14.39 21.21
C LYS A 393 9.93 14.99 20.14
N GLY A 394 8.79 15.52 20.56
CA GLY A 394 7.79 16.11 19.65
C GLY A 394 7.02 15.09 18.81
N THR A 395 7.22 13.79 19.04
CA THR A 395 6.49 12.72 18.38
C THR A 395 5.92 11.70 19.37
N ARG A 396 4.87 10.99 18.96
CA ARG A 396 4.27 9.90 19.73
C ARG A 396 4.26 8.61 18.89
N PRO A 397 5.10 7.61 19.21
CA PRO A 397 5.08 6.35 18.48
C PRO A 397 3.85 5.52 18.84
N MET A 398 3.20 4.96 17.82
CA MET A 398 2.04 4.08 17.95
C MET A 398 2.22 2.85 17.06
N PHE A 399 2.17 1.66 17.65
CA PHE A 399 2.35 0.39 16.94
C PHE A 399 1.03 -0.37 16.79
N LEU A 400 0.72 -0.81 15.58
CA LEU A 400 -0.51 -1.55 15.28
C LEU A 400 -0.17 -2.95 14.76
N LEU A 401 -0.75 -3.97 15.39
CA LEU A 401 -0.53 -5.38 15.01
C LEU A 401 -1.86 -6.09 14.77
N ASP A 402 -2.07 -6.52 13.54
CA ASP A 402 -3.25 -7.31 13.18
C ASP A 402 -2.89 -8.81 13.12
N GLY A 403 -3.78 -9.66 13.65
CA GLY A 403 -3.68 -11.12 13.52
C GLY A 403 -2.58 -11.76 14.37
N LEU A 404 -2.24 -11.19 15.52
CA LEU A 404 -1.18 -11.73 16.39
C LEU A 404 -1.48 -13.15 16.89
N ASP A 405 -2.76 -13.52 16.95
CA ASP A 405 -3.21 -14.87 17.30
C ASP A 405 -2.89 -15.93 16.22
N GLU A 406 -2.56 -15.53 14.98
CA GLU A 406 -2.09 -16.46 13.94
C GLU A 406 -0.66 -16.97 14.19
N CYS A 407 0.11 -16.25 15.00
CA CYS A 407 1.46 -16.64 15.37
C CYS A 407 1.46 -17.87 16.29
N THR A 408 2.51 -18.69 16.17
CA THR A 408 2.74 -19.74 17.18
C THR A 408 2.92 -19.12 18.56
N GLN A 409 2.64 -19.88 19.62
CA GLN A 409 2.76 -19.38 20.99
C GLN A 409 4.15 -18.79 21.26
N ARG A 410 5.22 -19.45 20.79
CA ARG A 410 6.60 -18.98 20.97
C ARG A 410 6.84 -17.61 20.33
N GLU A 411 6.46 -17.46 19.06
CA GLU A 411 6.65 -16.20 18.33
C GLU A 411 5.81 -15.08 18.97
N ARG A 412 4.58 -15.40 19.35
CA ARG A 412 3.67 -14.45 20.00
C ARG A 412 4.20 -13.95 21.35
N SER A 413 4.68 -14.85 22.22
CA SER A 413 5.31 -14.47 23.49
C SER A 413 6.53 -13.58 23.26
N LEU A 414 7.33 -13.83 22.22
CA LEU A 414 8.49 -13.02 21.88
C LEU A 414 8.10 -11.61 21.38
N VAL A 415 7.04 -11.49 20.58
CA VAL A 415 6.49 -10.18 20.18
C VAL A 415 6.00 -9.40 21.40
N CYS A 416 5.13 -10.00 22.24
CA CYS A 416 4.57 -9.33 23.40
C CYS A 416 5.63 -8.89 24.42
N SER A 417 6.61 -9.74 24.72
CA SER A 417 7.74 -9.38 25.62
C SER A 417 8.56 -8.23 25.06
N THR A 418 8.84 -8.25 23.75
CA THR A 418 9.60 -7.19 23.08
C THR A 418 8.86 -5.86 23.11
N LEU A 419 7.56 -5.85 22.80
CA LEU A 419 6.73 -4.65 22.87
C LEU A 419 6.60 -4.13 24.31
N GLY A 420 6.42 -5.02 25.29
CA GLY A 420 6.39 -4.66 26.71
C GLY A 420 7.70 -4.02 27.16
N ARG A 421 8.85 -4.55 26.71
CA ARG A 421 10.17 -3.92 26.94
C ARG A 421 10.22 -2.51 26.33
N LEU A 422 9.83 -2.33 25.08
CA LEU A 422 9.80 -1.01 24.43
C LEU A 422 8.87 -0.01 25.15
N GLN A 423 7.71 -0.47 25.63
CA GLN A 423 6.78 0.34 26.43
C GLN A 423 7.37 0.85 27.75
N ASN A 424 8.40 0.17 28.28
CA ASN A 424 9.14 0.59 29.47
C ASN A 424 10.31 1.54 29.15
N GLU A 425 10.84 1.51 27.92
CA GLU A 425 11.94 2.37 27.47
C GLU A 425 11.45 3.77 27.05
N PHE A 426 10.29 3.84 26.39
CA PHE A 426 9.67 5.10 25.97
C PHE A 426 8.15 5.01 25.95
N SER A 427 7.48 6.16 25.89
CA SER A 427 6.01 6.22 25.82
C SER A 427 5.51 5.68 24.48
N LEU A 428 5.07 4.42 24.48
CA LEU A 428 4.62 3.68 23.30
C LEU A 428 3.18 3.22 23.46
N LEU A 429 2.33 3.62 22.52
CA LEU A 429 0.98 3.08 22.43
C LEU A 429 0.97 1.87 21.50
N VAL A 430 0.30 0.81 21.91
CA VAL A 430 0.17 -0.43 21.12
C VAL A 430 -1.31 -0.71 20.87
N CYS A 431 -1.68 -1.06 19.65
CA CYS A 431 -3.02 -1.54 19.30
C CYS A 431 -2.90 -2.92 18.65
N ILE A 432 -3.63 -3.91 19.17
CA ILE A 432 -3.54 -5.29 18.69
C ILE A 432 -4.94 -5.81 18.36
N SER A 433 -5.09 -6.54 17.26
CA SER A 433 -6.29 -7.32 16.99
C SER A 433 -6.06 -8.80 17.30
N VAL A 434 -7.06 -9.44 17.90
CA VAL A 434 -7.04 -10.85 18.28
C VAL A 434 -8.39 -11.52 18.10
N ARG A 435 -8.38 -12.83 17.91
CA ARG A 435 -9.59 -13.65 17.93
C ARG A 435 -10.12 -13.88 19.34
N LEU A 436 -11.45 -13.81 19.52
CA LEU A 436 -12.12 -14.12 20.79
C LEU A 436 -11.88 -15.57 21.26
N ASP A 437 -11.77 -16.50 20.32
CA ASP A 437 -11.59 -17.94 20.55
C ASP A 437 -10.10 -18.35 20.67
N ALA A 438 -9.15 -17.41 20.63
CA ALA A 438 -7.72 -17.69 20.80
C ALA A 438 -7.34 -18.25 22.20
N GLY A 439 -8.29 -18.26 23.13
CA GLY A 439 -8.22 -18.98 24.41
C GLY A 439 -7.26 -18.41 25.45
N ASN A 440 -7.12 -19.13 26.57
CA ASN A 440 -6.29 -18.75 27.73
C ASN A 440 -4.78 -18.63 27.43
N SER A 441 -4.31 -19.16 26.28
CA SER A 441 -2.89 -19.10 25.86
C SER A 441 -2.45 -17.67 25.57
N LEU A 442 -3.34 -16.86 24.98
CA LEU A 442 -3.07 -15.47 24.62
C LEU A 442 -3.00 -14.53 25.84
N ASP A 443 -3.78 -14.83 26.89
CA ASP A 443 -3.86 -13.99 28.09
C ASP A 443 -2.50 -13.89 28.82
N LYS A 444 -1.71 -14.97 28.84
CA LYS A 444 -0.35 -14.95 29.42
C LYS A 444 0.60 -14.04 28.64
N ASP A 445 0.49 -14.02 27.32
CA ASP A 445 1.37 -13.23 26.45
C ASP A 445 1.01 -11.74 26.56
N ILE A 446 -0.28 -11.43 26.44
CA ILE A 446 -0.79 -10.05 26.49
C ILE A 446 -0.54 -9.39 27.86
N ARG A 447 -0.48 -10.16 28.96
CA ARG A 447 -0.14 -9.63 30.30
C ARG A 447 1.24 -8.96 30.38
N GLN A 448 2.12 -9.19 29.41
CA GLN A 448 3.43 -8.55 29.33
C GLN A 448 3.36 -7.11 28.82
N LEU A 449 2.19 -6.67 28.31
CA LEU A 449 1.93 -5.33 27.81
C LEU A 449 1.36 -4.41 28.89
N VAL A 450 1.65 -3.11 28.77
CA VAL A 450 1.33 -2.08 29.78
C VAL A 450 -0.08 -1.51 29.60
N ASN A 451 -0.77 -1.17 30.70
CA ASN A 451 -2.06 -0.46 30.76
C ASN A 451 -3.06 -0.87 29.65
N ARG A 452 -3.62 -2.08 29.79
CA ARG A 452 -4.38 -2.77 28.75
C ARG A 452 -5.88 -2.47 28.85
N SER A 453 -6.49 -2.08 27.74
CA SER A 453 -7.94 -2.03 27.56
C SER A 453 -8.34 -2.98 26.43
N THR A 454 -9.46 -3.68 26.58
CA THR A 454 -9.97 -4.62 25.57
C THR A 454 -11.36 -4.20 25.14
N ILE A 455 -11.53 -4.00 23.83
CA ILE A 455 -12.85 -3.79 23.21
C ILE A 455 -13.26 -5.11 22.56
N THR A 456 -14.44 -5.60 22.94
CA THR A 456 -15.08 -6.72 22.24
C THR A 456 -16.05 -6.17 21.21
N MET A 457 -15.83 -6.51 19.94
CA MET A 457 -16.69 -6.07 18.85
C MET A 457 -18.11 -6.63 19.04
N PRO A 458 -19.17 -5.79 18.95
CA PRO A 458 -20.54 -6.23 19.16
C PRO A 458 -20.98 -7.23 18.09
N ARG A 459 -21.96 -8.10 18.37
CA ARG A 459 -22.49 -9.03 17.36
C ARG A 459 -23.40 -8.35 16.33
N GLN A 460 -24.14 -7.34 16.78
CA GLN A 460 -25.01 -6.54 15.92
C GLN A 460 -24.31 -5.21 15.62
N HIS A 461 -23.99 -4.99 14.35
CA HIS A 461 -23.32 -3.77 13.89
C HIS A 461 -24.30 -2.96 13.03
N LEU A 462 -24.50 -1.69 13.36
CA LEU A 462 -25.26 -0.78 12.48
C LEU A 462 -24.60 -0.67 11.09
N GLU A 463 -23.27 -0.70 11.03
CA GLU A 463 -22.52 -0.69 9.77
C GLU A 463 -22.75 -1.97 8.92
N MET A 464 -23.31 -3.05 9.48
CA MET A 464 -23.66 -4.26 8.71
C MET A 464 -24.82 -3.99 7.75
N VAL A 465 -25.78 -3.17 8.15
CA VAL A 465 -26.90 -2.79 7.29
C VAL A 465 -26.38 -1.99 6.10
N ASP A 466 -25.51 -1.01 6.36
CA ASP A 466 -24.87 -0.20 5.32
C ASP A 466 -24.03 -1.07 4.38
N PHE A 467 -23.28 -2.02 4.94
CA PHE A 467 -22.49 -2.98 4.17
C PHE A 467 -23.35 -3.87 3.26
N ILE A 468 -24.44 -4.47 3.78
CA ILE A 468 -25.36 -5.31 2.99
C ILE A 468 -25.97 -4.48 1.85
N ASN A 469 -26.48 -3.29 2.16
CA ASN A 469 -27.11 -2.42 1.17
C ASN A 469 -26.12 -2.02 0.07
N ALA A 470 -24.93 -1.52 0.44
CA ALA A 470 -23.92 -1.09 -0.52
C ALA A 470 -23.42 -2.26 -1.40
N THR A 471 -23.27 -3.45 -0.82
CA THR A 471 -22.81 -4.64 -1.55
C THR A 471 -23.88 -5.10 -2.54
N LEU A 472 -25.15 -5.21 -2.11
CA LEU A 472 -26.26 -5.59 -2.99
C LEU A 472 -26.47 -4.57 -4.11
N GLU A 473 -26.49 -3.28 -3.79
CA GLU A 473 -26.60 -2.20 -4.78
C GLU A 473 -25.48 -2.30 -5.81
N SER A 474 -24.23 -2.47 -5.37
CA SER A 474 -23.11 -2.64 -6.27
C SER A 474 -23.26 -3.87 -7.18
N CYS A 475 -23.86 -4.96 -6.71
CA CYS A 475 -24.09 -6.16 -7.51
C CYS A 475 -25.16 -5.92 -8.58
N LEU A 476 -26.27 -5.29 -8.20
CA LEU A 476 -27.39 -4.93 -9.08
C LEU A 476 -26.94 -3.95 -10.17
N THR A 477 -26.27 -2.86 -9.81
CA THR A 477 -25.78 -1.86 -10.78
C THR A 477 -24.73 -2.44 -11.74
N SER A 478 -23.96 -3.44 -11.31
CA SER A 478 -22.99 -4.14 -12.15
C SER A 478 -23.60 -5.26 -13.00
N GLU A 479 -24.93 -5.45 -12.97
CA GLU A 479 -25.66 -6.53 -13.64
C GLU A 479 -25.15 -7.95 -13.29
N ARG A 480 -24.39 -8.09 -12.20
CA ARG A 480 -23.93 -9.37 -11.66
C ARG A 480 -25.07 -10.10 -10.96
N LEU A 481 -26.01 -9.35 -10.39
CA LEU A 481 -27.20 -9.87 -9.76
C LEU A 481 -28.41 -9.30 -10.50
N ASN A 482 -29.19 -10.16 -11.15
CA ASN A 482 -30.40 -9.77 -11.87
C ASN A 482 -31.60 -10.36 -11.14
N ILE A 483 -32.39 -9.50 -10.50
CA ILE A 483 -33.58 -9.89 -9.75
C ILE A 483 -34.80 -9.26 -10.43
N GLY A 484 -35.76 -10.08 -10.84
CA GLY A 484 -36.98 -9.62 -11.51
C GLY A 484 -38.02 -9.01 -10.56
N ASP A 485 -38.05 -9.43 -9.30
CA ASP A 485 -38.97 -8.93 -8.27
C ASP A 485 -38.20 -8.18 -7.16
N PRO A 486 -38.37 -6.85 -7.01
CA PRO A 486 -37.74 -6.07 -5.96
C PRO A 486 -38.05 -6.55 -4.52
N ALA A 487 -39.17 -7.25 -4.28
CA ALA A 487 -39.49 -7.80 -2.97
C ALA A 487 -38.45 -8.81 -2.49
N ILE A 488 -37.86 -9.59 -3.41
CA ILE A 488 -36.82 -10.58 -3.11
C ILE A 488 -35.58 -9.90 -2.51
N ILE A 489 -35.25 -8.67 -2.93
CA ILE A 489 -34.10 -7.93 -2.37
C ILE A 489 -34.34 -7.60 -0.89
N VAL A 490 -35.59 -7.27 -0.54
CA VAL A 490 -35.97 -6.99 0.85
C VAL A 490 -35.81 -8.25 1.71
N ASP A 491 -36.23 -9.40 1.20
CA ASP A 491 -36.10 -10.70 1.88
C ASP A 491 -34.65 -11.16 2.01
N ILE A 492 -33.84 -11.00 0.96
CA ILE A 492 -32.40 -11.27 0.99
C ILE A 492 -31.75 -10.42 2.07
N ARG A 493 -32.01 -9.10 2.08
CA ARG A 493 -31.43 -8.19 3.08
C ARG A 493 -31.79 -8.60 4.50
N LYS A 494 -33.07 -8.92 4.74
CA LYS A 494 -33.55 -9.36 6.05
C LYS A 494 -32.84 -10.64 6.50
N THR A 495 -32.83 -11.65 5.63
CA THR A 495 -32.20 -12.95 5.90
C THR A 495 -30.70 -12.80 6.17
N LEU A 496 -29.98 -12.02 5.35
CA LEU A 496 -28.55 -11.77 5.54
C LEU A 496 -28.27 -11.09 6.88
N LEU A 497 -29.10 -10.14 7.29
CA LEU A 497 -28.91 -9.42 8.56
C LEU A 497 -29.17 -10.33 9.77
N GLU A 498 -30.20 -11.18 9.70
CA GLU A 498 -30.56 -12.13 10.76
C GLU A 498 -29.48 -13.21 10.94
N GLU A 499 -28.96 -13.75 9.85
CA GLU A 499 -28.03 -14.90 9.86
C GLU A 499 -26.55 -14.50 9.95
N ALA A 500 -26.19 -13.23 9.73
CA ALA A 500 -24.79 -12.82 9.74
C ALA A 500 -24.07 -13.04 11.08
N ASP A 501 -24.80 -12.95 12.20
CA ASP A 501 -24.27 -13.00 13.58
C ASP A 501 -23.04 -12.08 13.78
N GLY A 502 -22.85 -11.02 13.00
CA GLY A 502 -21.64 -10.17 13.07
C GLY A 502 -20.45 -10.62 12.19
N MET A 503 -20.66 -11.47 11.18
CA MET A 503 -19.65 -11.90 10.19
C MET A 503 -19.88 -11.23 8.83
N PHE A 504 -19.18 -10.12 8.58
CA PHE A 504 -19.15 -9.46 7.28
C PHE A 504 -18.67 -10.40 6.17
N LEU A 505 -17.69 -11.26 6.48
CA LEU A 505 -17.17 -12.25 5.54
C LEU A 505 -18.26 -13.22 5.06
N TRP A 506 -19.11 -13.68 5.97
CA TRP A 506 -20.21 -14.59 5.62
C TRP A 506 -21.19 -13.90 4.68
N VAL A 507 -21.59 -12.67 5.02
CA VAL A 507 -22.49 -11.85 4.18
C VAL A 507 -21.93 -11.67 2.77
N ALA A 508 -20.64 -11.29 2.66
CA ALA A 508 -19.98 -11.12 1.36
C ALA A 508 -20.04 -12.40 0.53
N LEU A 509 -19.70 -13.54 1.14
CA LEU A 509 -19.73 -14.85 0.47
C LEU A 509 -21.14 -15.25 0.02
N GLN A 510 -22.18 -14.95 0.81
CA GLN A 510 -23.56 -15.22 0.43
C GLN A 510 -23.97 -14.35 -0.76
N ILE A 511 -23.70 -13.05 -0.72
CA ILE A 511 -24.04 -12.13 -1.83
C ILE A 511 -23.30 -12.53 -3.10
N ASP A 512 -22.00 -12.85 -3.01
CA ASP A 512 -21.25 -13.33 -4.17
C ASP A 512 -21.82 -14.65 -4.71
N SER A 513 -22.28 -15.56 -3.85
CA SER A 513 -22.97 -16.78 -4.29
C SER A 513 -24.29 -16.50 -5.02
N LEU A 514 -25.00 -15.43 -4.67
CA LEU A 514 -26.21 -15.01 -5.37
C LEU A 514 -25.89 -14.39 -6.75
N CYS A 515 -24.72 -13.76 -6.88
CA CYS A 515 -24.26 -13.13 -8.11
C CYS A 515 -23.69 -14.12 -9.14
N LEU A 516 -23.51 -15.39 -8.77
CA LEU A 516 -23.07 -16.41 -9.71
C LEU A 516 -24.26 -16.78 -10.62
N PRO A 517 -24.10 -16.73 -11.97
CA PRO A 517 -25.16 -17.12 -12.89
C PRO A 517 -25.69 -18.52 -12.56
N ALA A 518 -26.98 -18.59 -12.20
CA ALA A 518 -27.78 -19.78 -11.91
C ALA A 518 -27.11 -20.79 -10.94
N THR A 519 -27.30 -20.54 -9.66
CA THR A 519 -26.89 -21.27 -8.45
C THR A 519 -27.25 -22.77 -8.42
N PHE A 520 -27.93 -23.34 -9.42
CA PHE A 520 -28.21 -24.78 -9.45
C PHE A 520 -27.38 -25.54 -10.49
N GLN A 521 -27.32 -25.07 -11.73
CA GLN A 521 -26.58 -25.76 -12.79
C GLN A 521 -25.07 -25.73 -12.57
N ARG A 522 -24.52 -24.62 -12.06
CA ARG A 522 -23.08 -24.51 -11.76
C ARG A 522 -22.65 -25.15 -10.45
N ILE A 523 -23.52 -25.22 -9.44
CA ILE A 523 -23.26 -26.04 -8.25
C ILE A 523 -23.33 -27.52 -8.62
N LEU A 524 -24.24 -27.93 -9.51
CA LEU A 524 -24.27 -29.26 -10.12
C LEU A 524 -23.05 -29.51 -11.03
N ASP A 525 -22.58 -28.52 -11.79
CA ASP A 525 -21.39 -28.64 -12.63
C ASP A 525 -20.11 -28.65 -11.80
N ALA A 526 -19.99 -27.87 -10.73
CA ALA A 526 -18.89 -27.92 -9.75
C ALA A 526 -18.93 -29.21 -8.89
N ALA A 527 -20.13 -29.74 -8.65
CA ALA A 527 -20.35 -31.06 -8.07
C ALA A 527 -20.24 -32.19 -9.09
N SER A 528 -20.14 -31.88 -10.40
CA SER A 528 -20.03 -32.89 -11.45
C SER A 528 -18.70 -33.61 -11.33
N PRO A 529 -18.63 -34.93 -11.61
CA PRO A 529 -17.38 -35.68 -11.55
C PRO A 529 -16.28 -35.12 -12.47
N GLN A 530 -16.63 -34.33 -13.48
CA GLN A 530 -15.73 -33.85 -14.53
C GLN A 530 -14.97 -32.56 -14.18
N THR A 531 -15.53 -31.67 -13.35
CA THR A 531 -14.88 -30.39 -12.95
C THR A 531 -14.19 -30.47 -11.59
N ARG A 532 -14.61 -31.39 -10.72
CA ARG A 532 -13.97 -31.67 -9.41
C ARG A 532 -12.45 -31.84 -9.50
N PRO A 533 -11.87 -32.53 -10.51
CA PRO A 533 -10.42 -32.67 -10.61
C PRO A 533 -9.71 -31.32 -10.77
N LEU A 534 -10.25 -30.42 -11.60
CA LEU A 534 -9.66 -29.10 -11.84
C LEU A 534 -9.80 -28.19 -10.61
N GLN A 535 -11.00 -28.12 -10.03
CA GLN A 535 -11.25 -27.35 -8.81
C GLN A 535 -10.33 -27.81 -7.67
N THR A 536 -10.22 -29.13 -7.47
CA THR A 536 -9.32 -29.72 -6.46
C THR A 536 -7.86 -29.40 -6.77
N LYS A 537 -7.42 -29.46 -8.04
CA LYS A 537 -6.05 -29.11 -8.44
C LYS A 537 -5.76 -27.64 -8.13
N ILE A 538 -6.68 -26.73 -8.46
CA ILE A 538 -6.55 -25.28 -8.16
C ILE A 538 -6.44 -25.05 -6.66
N LEU A 539 -7.40 -25.54 -5.86
CA LEU A 539 -7.43 -25.32 -4.41
C LEU A 539 -6.20 -25.94 -3.73
N ARG A 540 -5.74 -27.11 -4.17
CA ARG A 540 -4.50 -27.73 -3.67
C ARG A 540 -3.29 -26.86 -3.99
N LEU A 541 -3.10 -26.46 -5.25
CA LEU A 541 -1.97 -25.63 -5.65
C LEU A 541 -1.92 -24.35 -4.83
N ILE A 542 -3.04 -23.65 -4.68
CA ILE A 542 -3.09 -22.41 -3.90
C ILE A 542 -2.80 -22.66 -2.42
N SER A 543 -3.32 -23.73 -1.84
CA SER A 543 -3.15 -24.04 -0.40
C SER A 543 -1.74 -24.51 -0.03
N ILE A 544 -1.05 -25.22 -0.93
CA ILE A 544 0.29 -25.76 -0.67
C ILE A 544 1.42 -24.87 -1.18
N SER A 545 1.09 -23.84 -1.96
CA SER A 545 2.11 -22.96 -2.53
C SER A 545 2.82 -22.19 -1.42
N ARG A 546 4.14 -22.10 -1.53
CA ARG A 546 4.98 -21.38 -0.56
C ARG A 546 4.65 -19.89 -0.46
N ARG A 547 4.13 -19.32 -1.54
CA ARG A 547 3.64 -17.94 -1.65
C ARG A 547 2.41 -17.90 -2.56
N PRO A 548 1.59 -16.85 -2.50
CA PRO A 548 0.54 -16.61 -3.49
C PRO A 548 1.09 -16.67 -4.92
N LEU A 549 0.36 -17.35 -5.81
CA LEU A 549 0.70 -17.50 -7.23
C LEU A 549 0.02 -16.41 -8.04
N THR A 550 0.69 -15.88 -9.06
CA THR A 550 0.02 -15.04 -10.07
C THR A 550 -0.95 -15.86 -10.92
N ILE A 551 -1.88 -15.19 -11.62
CA ILE A 551 -2.77 -15.88 -12.56
C ILE A 551 -1.98 -16.67 -13.62
N GLU A 552 -0.88 -16.10 -14.14
CA GLU A 552 -0.04 -16.77 -15.13
C GLU A 552 0.75 -17.93 -14.52
N GLU A 553 1.30 -17.78 -13.32
CA GLU A 553 1.97 -18.89 -12.62
C GLU A 553 1.01 -20.05 -12.33
N LEU A 554 -0.22 -19.74 -11.91
CA LEU A 554 -1.25 -20.75 -11.68
C LEU A 554 -1.67 -21.42 -12.99
N LYS A 555 -1.80 -20.67 -14.08
CA LYS A 555 -2.08 -21.20 -15.42
C LYS A 555 -1.02 -22.20 -15.86
N GLU A 556 0.26 -21.84 -15.75
CA GLU A 556 1.37 -22.72 -16.07
C GLU A 556 1.35 -23.98 -15.18
N ALA A 557 1.21 -23.82 -13.86
CA ALA A 557 1.15 -24.94 -12.93
C ALA A 557 -0.01 -25.91 -13.20
N LEU A 558 -1.16 -25.40 -13.65
CA LEU A 558 -2.30 -26.23 -14.03
C LEU A 558 -2.08 -26.97 -15.34
N SER A 559 -1.27 -26.43 -16.24
CA SER A 559 -1.01 -26.95 -17.59
C SER A 559 0.07 -28.05 -17.63
N VAL A 560 0.79 -28.23 -16.52
CA VAL A 560 1.79 -29.31 -16.36
C VAL A 560 1.15 -30.61 -15.87
N ASP A 561 1.59 -31.73 -16.48
CA ASP A 561 1.37 -33.10 -16.01
C ASP A 561 2.61 -33.61 -15.25
N PRO A 562 2.54 -33.78 -13.91
CA PRO A 562 3.67 -34.25 -13.12
C PRO A 562 4.24 -35.58 -13.64
N GLY A 563 5.54 -35.62 -13.88
CA GLY A 563 6.25 -36.82 -14.35
C GLY A 563 6.33 -36.96 -15.88
N ASN A 564 5.65 -36.11 -16.66
CA ASN A 564 5.79 -36.07 -18.11
C ASN A 564 6.92 -35.10 -18.52
N PRO A 565 8.02 -35.56 -19.15
CA PRO A 565 9.11 -34.68 -19.55
C PRO A 565 8.81 -33.85 -20.81
N LYS A 566 7.70 -34.11 -21.52
CA LYS A 566 7.31 -33.38 -22.72
C LYS A 566 6.23 -32.35 -22.40
N TRP A 567 6.55 -31.08 -22.62
CA TRP A 567 5.57 -30.00 -22.57
C TRP A 567 4.56 -30.12 -23.72
N ASN A 568 3.26 -30.05 -23.41
CA ASN A 568 2.19 -30.02 -24.40
C ASN A 568 1.47 -28.67 -24.38
N PRO A 569 1.66 -27.80 -25.40
CA PRO A 569 0.95 -26.53 -25.50
C PRO A 569 -0.58 -26.67 -25.53
N GLU A 570 -1.12 -27.81 -25.94
CA GLU A 570 -2.58 -28.06 -25.97
C GLU A 570 -3.19 -28.18 -24.57
N ASN A 571 -2.39 -28.48 -23.54
CA ASN A 571 -2.84 -28.56 -22.16
C ASN A 571 -3.03 -27.18 -21.51
N VAL A 572 -2.62 -26.10 -22.20
CA VAL A 572 -2.67 -24.75 -21.66
C VAL A 572 -4.11 -24.27 -21.50
N ILE A 573 -4.47 -23.87 -20.28
CA ILE A 573 -5.80 -23.34 -20.00
C ILE A 573 -5.94 -21.95 -20.65
N ASN A 574 -6.79 -21.89 -21.68
CA ASN A 574 -7.02 -20.66 -22.44
C ASN A 574 -7.82 -19.59 -21.65
N ASN A 575 -8.74 -20.01 -20.77
CA ASN A 575 -9.60 -19.09 -20.01
C ASN A 575 -9.50 -19.35 -18.51
N MET A 576 -8.48 -18.75 -17.89
CA MET A 576 -8.27 -18.82 -16.44
C MET A 576 -9.43 -18.25 -15.64
N ARG A 577 -10.14 -17.24 -16.17
CA ARG A 577 -11.29 -16.63 -15.48
C ARG A 577 -12.42 -17.65 -15.30
N SER A 578 -12.71 -18.44 -16.34
CA SER A 578 -13.68 -19.53 -16.29
C SER A 578 -13.21 -20.66 -15.37
N ALA A 579 -11.93 -21.04 -15.45
CA ALA A 579 -11.35 -22.08 -14.59
C ALA A 579 -11.43 -21.70 -13.10
N MET A 580 -11.09 -20.48 -12.74
CA MET A 580 -11.20 -19.99 -11.35
C MET A 580 -12.66 -19.84 -10.90
N ALA A 581 -13.58 -19.50 -11.81
CA ALA A 581 -15.01 -19.42 -11.49
C ALA A 581 -15.59 -20.78 -11.02
N SER A 582 -14.96 -21.90 -11.39
CA SER A 582 -15.33 -23.23 -10.85
C SER A 582 -15.08 -23.36 -9.34
N CYS A 583 -14.21 -22.53 -8.76
CA CYS A 583 -13.95 -22.48 -7.32
C CYS A 583 -14.96 -21.57 -6.58
N GLY A 584 -15.96 -21.02 -7.27
CA GLY A 584 -16.99 -20.16 -6.69
C GLY A 584 -16.40 -18.93 -6.02
N SER A 585 -16.90 -18.59 -4.83
CA SER A 585 -16.45 -17.46 -4.01
C SER A 585 -15.30 -17.80 -3.06
N LEU A 586 -14.60 -18.92 -3.25
CA LEU A 586 -13.47 -19.30 -2.40
C LEU A 586 -12.17 -18.60 -2.78
N LEU A 587 -12.07 -18.09 -4.02
CA LEU A 587 -10.87 -17.44 -4.55
C LEU A 587 -11.10 -15.96 -4.82
N VAL A 588 -10.08 -15.17 -4.51
CA VAL A 588 -9.98 -13.75 -4.89
C VAL A 588 -8.69 -13.52 -5.66
N VAL A 589 -8.77 -12.64 -6.65
CA VAL A 589 -7.59 -12.11 -7.34
C VAL A 589 -7.25 -10.77 -6.71
N ASP A 590 -6.08 -10.68 -6.11
CA ASP A 590 -5.57 -9.43 -5.58
C ASP A 590 -5.28 -8.44 -6.71
N GLU A 591 -5.93 -7.28 -6.68
CA GLU A 591 -5.71 -6.22 -7.67
C GLU A 591 -4.31 -5.60 -7.56
N GLU A 592 -3.61 -5.74 -6.43
CA GLU A 592 -2.25 -5.19 -6.27
C GLU A 592 -1.21 -6.04 -6.99
N GLU A 593 -1.06 -7.29 -6.56
CA GLU A 593 0.01 -8.20 -7.02
C GLU A 593 -0.44 -9.14 -8.14
N LEU A 594 -1.72 -9.10 -8.54
CA LEU A 594 -2.32 -10.03 -9.51
C LEU A 594 -2.18 -11.50 -9.08
N THR A 595 -2.18 -11.72 -7.77
CA THR A 595 -2.05 -13.04 -7.15
C THR A 595 -3.41 -13.62 -6.79
N VAL A 596 -3.55 -14.93 -6.99
CA VAL A 596 -4.75 -15.68 -6.62
C VAL A 596 -4.62 -16.17 -5.19
N ARG A 597 -5.64 -15.92 -4.37
CA ARG A 597 -5.66 -16.25 -2.95
C ARG A 597 -6.98 -16.86 -2.54
N LEU A 598 -6.96 -17.60 -1.44
CA LEU A 598 -8.19 -17.94 -0.74
C LEU A 598 -8.79 -16.68 -0.12
N VAL A 599 -10.12 -16.57 -0.16
CA VAL A 599 -10.83 -15.44 0.47
C VAL A 599 -10.59 -15.42 1.98
N HIS A 600 -10.41 -16.58 2.61
CA HIS A 600 -9.98 -16.68 3.98
C HIS A 600 -9.29 -18.01 4.29
N HIS A 601 -8.30 -18.00 5.20
CA HIS A 601 -7.48 -19.17 5.54
C HIS A 601 -8.25 -20.35 6.13
N SER A 602 -9.33 -20.07 6.86
CA SER A 602 -10.19 -21.09 7.45
C SER A 602 -10.91 -21.95 6.40
N GLN A 603 -10.81 -21.61 5.11
CA GLN A 603 -11.32 -22.39 3.99
C GLN A 603 -10.32 -23.45 3.50
N THR A 604 -9.13 -23.54 4.11
CA THR A 604 -8.22 -24.67 3.86
C THR A 604 -8.89 -25.97 4.36
N LEU A 605 -9.15 -26.88 3.41
CA LEU A 605 -9.59 -28.25 3.71
C LEU A 605 -8.55 -28.89 4.62
N ARG A 606 -8.91 -29.14 5.88
CA ARG A 606 -8.14 -30.03 6.77
C ARG A 606 -8.33 -31.48 6.36
#